data_AF-A0A3M1F3M6-F1
#
_entry.id   AF-A0A3M1F3M6-F1
#
_cell.length_a   1.000
_cell.length_b   1.000
_cell.length_c   1.000
_cell.angle_alpha   90.00
_cell.angle_beta   90.00
_cell.angle_gamma   90.00
#
_symmetry.space_group_name_H-M   'P 1'
#
loop_
_entity.id
_entity.type
_entity.pdbx_description
1 polymer ?
#
loop_
_entity_poly.entity_id
_entity_poly.type
_entity_poly.pdbx_seq_one_letter_code
_entity_poly.pdbx_strand_id
1 'polypeptide(L)'
;NVDRLREIFERIDREVFMNLAEKFREEGKREGLRLAEKFREEGKRQGLLEGKREGLLEGKREGLLGLLRWIAPELARQFEPRLKACQTLEQLEGIEGEIRTALTGTKRR
;
A
#
# COMPACT_ATOMS: atom_id res chain seq x y z
N ASN A 1 2.52 -54.89 -42.58
CA ASN A 1 2.83 -53.65 -43.32
C ASN A 1 3.44 -52.68 -42.31
N VAL A 2 4.78 -52.65 -42.25
CA VAL A 2 5.57 -51.99 -41.20
C VAL A 2 5.48 -50.46 -41.32
N ASP A 3 5.30 -49.94 -42.54
CA ASP A 3 5.14 -48.50 -42.80
C ASP A 3 3.89 -47.93 -42.13
N ARG A 4 2.79 -48.69 -42.16
CA ARG A 4 1.53 -48.29 -41.50
C ARG A 4 1.65 -48.23 -39.98
N LEU A 5 2.48 -49.10 -39.38
CA LEU A 5 2.74 -49.08 -37.94
C LEU A 5 3.63 -47.91 -37.54
N ARG A 6 4.62 -47.56 -38.37
CA ARG A 6 5.49 -46.39 -38.16
C ARG A 6 4.70 -45.08 -38.21
N GLU A 7 3.78 -44.95 -39.17
CA GLU A 7 2.92 -43.78 -39.33
C GLU A 7 1.99 -43.57 -38.11
N ILE A 8 1.45 -44.67 -37.57
CA ILE A 8 0.61 -44.65 -36.36
C ILE A 8 1.46 -44.22 -35.15
N PHE A 9 2.67 -44.75 -35.00
CA PHE A 9 3.55 -44.43 -33.89
C PHE A 9 3.98 -42.94 -33.92
N GLU A 10 4.37 -42.42 -35.09
CA GLU A 10 4.74 -41.01 -35.25
C GLU A 10 3.58 -40.02 -35.06
N ARG A 11 2.34 -40.44 -35.33
CA ARG A 11 1.14 -39.64 -35.02
C ARG A 11 0.88 -39.61 -33.51
N ILE A 12 1.00 -40.74 -32.83
CA ILE A 12 0.83 -40.83 -31.37
C ILE A 12 1.89 -39.99 -30.65
N ASP A 13 3.16 -40.07 -31.04
CA ASP A 13 4.23 -39.26 -30.43
C ASP A 13 3.98 -37.75 -30.60
N ARG A 14 3.54 -37.32 -31.79
CA ARG A 14 3.18 -35.91 -32.03
C ARG A 14 1.97 -35.47 -31.21
N GLU A 15 0.93 -36.29 -31.13
CA GLU A 15 -0.29 -35.96 -30.39
C GLU A 15 -0.02 -35.90 -28.89
N VAL A 16 0.76 -36.83 -28.35
CA VAL A 16 1.21 -36.83 -26.95
C VAL A 16 2.07 -35.59 -26.65
N PHE A 17 3.01 -35.25 -27.53
CA PHE A 17 3.86 -34.08 -27.37
C PHE A 17 3.07 -32.78 -27.42
N MET A 18 2.12 -32.63 -28.35
CA MET A 18 1.28 -31.44 -28.47
C MET A 18 0.34 -31.28 -27.27
N ASN A 19 -0.28 -32.38 -26.80
CA ASN A 19 -1.11 -32.37 -25.60
C ASN A 19 -0.31 -31.99 -24.34
N LEU A 20 0.93 -32.47 -24.23
CA LEU A 20 1.80 -32.12 -23.12
C LEU A 20 2.22 -30.64 -23.17
N ALA A 21 2.60 -30.14 -24.35
CA ALA A 21 2.94 -28.73 -24.55
C ALA A 21 1.76 -27.79 -24.27
N GLU A 22 0.54 -28.21 -24.63
CA GLU A 22 -0.69 -27.48 -24.32
C GLU A 22 -0.95 -27.44 -22.82
N LYS A 23 -0.83 -28.57 -22.11
CA LYS A 23 -0.94 -28.62 -20.65
C LYS A 23 0.07 -27.72 -19.95
N PHE A 24 1.34 -27.75 -20.34
CA PHE A 24 2.36 -26.85 -19.77
C PHE A 24 2.05 -25.37 -20.04
N ARG A 25 1.52 -25.05 -21.23
CA ARG A 25 1.10 -23.68 -21.57
C ARG A 25 -0.10 -23.23 -20.73
N GLU A 26 -1.07 -24.11 -20.51
CA GLU A 26 -2.22 -23.83 -19.65
C GLU A 26 -1.83 -23.66 -18.19
N GLU A 27 -0.95 -24.52 -17.68
CA GLU A 27 -0.41 -24.43 -16.32
C GLU A 27 0.38 -23.13 -16.12
N GLY A 28 1.29 -22.80 -17.05
CA GLY A 28 2.02 -21.54 -17.01
C GLY A 28 1.11 -20.30 -17.06
N LYS A 29 0.03 -20.33 -17.85
CA LYS A 29 -0.99 -19.26 -17.84
C LYS A 29 -1.71 -19.17 -16.50
N ARG A 30 -2.11 -20.31 -15.92
CA ARG A 30 -2.80 -20.35 -14.61
C ARG A 30 -1.91 -19.83 -13.50
N GLU A 31 -0.63 -20.20 -13.48
CA GLU A 31 0.34 -19.70 -12.51
C GLU A 31 0.60 -18.20 -12.67
N GLY A 32 0.79 -17.73 -13.91
CA GLY A 32 0.95 -16.31 -14.20
C GLY A 32 -0.23 -15.47 -13.73
N LEU A 33 -1.46 -15.94 -13.96
CA LEU A 33 -2.68 -15.27 -13.48
C LEU A 33 -2.76 -15.23 -11.96
N ARG A 34 -2.45 -16.34 -11.27
CA ARG A 34 -2.42 -16.39 -9.79
C ARG A 34 -1.38 -15.43 -9.22
N LEU A 35 -0.22 -15.32 -9.84
CA LEU A 35 0.84 -14.43 -9.38
C LEU A 35 0.42 -12.96 -9.57
N ALA A 36 -0.14 -12.62 -10.73
CA ALA A 36 -0.67 -11.28 -11.00
C ALA A 36 -1.77 -10.87 -10.02
N GLU A 37 -2.66 -11.80 -9.66
CA GLU A 37 -3.71 -11.55 -8.66
C GLU A 37 -3.13 -11.27 -7.28
N LYS A 38 -2.17 -12.08 -6.81
CA LYS A 38 -1.45 -11.84 -5.55
C LYS A 38 -0.74 -10.48 -5.51
N PHE A 39 -0.04 -10.12 -6.58
CA PHE A 39 0.61 -8.80 -6.68
C PHE A 39 -0.40 -7.65 -6.65
N ARG A 40 -1.57 -7.84 -7.29
CA ARG A 40 -2.63 -6.83 -7.29
C ARG A 40 -3.27 -6.67 -5.92
N GLU A 41 -3.51 -7.76 -5.20
CA GLU A 41 -4.06 -7.71 -3.84
C GLU A 41 -3.06 -7.06 -2.86
N GLU A 42 -1.80 -7.45 -2.92
CA GLU A 42 -0.75 -6.88 -2.07
C GLU A 42 -0.56 -5.39 -2.36
N GLY A 43 -0.50 -4.99 -3.64
CA GLY A 43 -0.41 -3.59 -4.04
C GLY A 43 -1.62 -2.75 -3.58
N LYS A 44 -2.84 -3.31 -3.66
CA LYS A 44 -4.05 -2.65 -3.11
C LYS A 44 -3.98 -2.50 -1.59
N ARG A 45 -3.50 -3.53 -0.90
CA ARG A 45 -3.40 -3.53 0.57
C ARG A 45 -2.36 -2.50 1.04
N GLN A 46 -1.19 -2.47 0.41
CA GLN A 46 -0.14 -1.49 0.70
C GLN A 46 -0.61 -0.07 0.40
N GLY A 47 -1.17 0.17 -0.79
CA GLY A 47 -1.68 1.50 -1.14
C GLY A 47 -2.80 1.99 -0.22
N LEU A 48 -3.68 1.10 0.27
CA LEU A 48 -4.71 1.46 1.25
C LEU A 48 -4.12 1.80 2.62
N LEU A 49 -3.09 1.07 3.07
CA LEU A 49 -2.43 1.33 4.35
C LEU A 49 -1.64 2.64 4.32
N GLU A 50 -0.88 2.87 3.25
CA GLU A 50 -0.12 4.11 3.04
C GLU A 50 -1.05 5.31 2.92
N GLY A 51 -2.08 5.24 2.05
CA GLY A 51 -3.05 6.32 1.90
C GLY A 51 -3.84 6.61 3.18
N LYS A 52 -4.19 5.60 3.98
CA LYS A 52 -4.82 5.81 5.30
C LYS A 52 -3.87 6.49 6.27
N ARG A 53 -2.59 6.13 6.26
CA ARG A 53 -1.57 6.70 7.16
C ARG A 53 -1.29 8.16 6.81
N GLU A 54 -1.13 8.46 5.52
CA GLU A 54 -0.95 9.82 5.02
C GLU A 54 -2.17 10.70 5.27
N GLY A 55 -3.37 10.23 4.92
CA GLY A 55 -4.61 10.99 5.13
C GLY A 55 -4.92 11.23 6.62
N LEU A 56 -4.65 10.26 7.50
CA LEU A 56 -4.80 10.44 8.95
C LEU A 56 -3.82 11.50 9.48
N LEU A 57 -2.58 11.48 9.01
CA LEU A 57 -1.54 12.40 9.41
C LEU A 57 -1.83 13.83 8.97
N GLU A 58 -2.22 14.01 7.71
CA GLU A 58 -2.62 15.30 7.15
C GLU A 58 -3.85 15.84 7.88
N GLY A 59 -4.92 15.05 8.00
CA GLY A 59 -6.15 15.47 8.68
C GLY A 59 -5.92 15.86 10.15
N LYS A 60 -5.08 15.11 10.89
CA LYS A 60 -4.73 15.48 12.27
C LYS A 60 -3.92 16.77 12.34
N ARG A 61 -3.00 17.04 11.40
CA ARG A 61 -2.24 18.31 11.36
C ARG A 61 -3.15 19.49 11.09
N GLU A 62 -3.99 19.38 10.08
CA GLU A 62 -4.92 20.44 9.70
C GLU A 62 -5.90 20.72 10.83
N GLY A 63 -6.47 19.66 11.43
CA GLY A 63 -7.36 19.78 12.59
C GLY A 63 -6.69 20.44 13.78
N LEU A 64 -5.47 20.00 14.15
CA LEU A 64 -4.72 20.57 15.27
C LEU A 64 -4.34 22.04 15.02
N LEU A 65 -3.86 22.37 13.81
CA LEU A 65 -3.54 23.74 13.44
C LEU A 65 -4.78 24.63 13.41
N GLY A 66 -5.90 24.13 12.90
CA GLY A 66 -7.19 24.85 12.88
C GLY A 66 -7.69 25.15 14.28
N LEU A 67 -7.65 24.16 15.18
CA LEU A 67 -7.98 24.32 16.59
C LEU A 67 -7.07 25.36 17.25
N LEU A 68 -5.75 25.26 17.05
CA LEU A 68 -4.78 26.21 17.58
C LEU A 68 -5.02 27.63 17.10
N ARG A 69 -5.30 27.83 15.80
CA ARG A 69 -5.60 29.16 15.24
C ARG A 69 -6.84 29.77 15.88
N TRP A 70 -7.78 28.95 16.34
CA TRP A 70 -8.98 29.42 17.02
C TRP A 70 -8.76 29.72 18.50
N ILE A 71 -8.05 28.85 19.24
CA ILE A 71 -7.91 28.97 20.70
C ILE A 71 -6.68 29.77 21.14
N ALA A 72 -5.59 29.72 20.37
CA ALA A 72 -4.28 30.30 20.73
C ALA A 72 -3.48 30.64 19.45
N PRO A 73 -3.83 31.73 18.74
CA PRO A 73 -3.19 32.12 17.47
C PRO A 73 -1.67 32.27 17.55
N GLU A 74 -1.15 32.68 18.70
CA GLU A 74 0.29 32.85 18.95
C GLU A 74 1.01 31.51 18.97
N LEU A 75 0.43 30.51 19.63
CA LEU A 75 0.94 29.14 19.60
C LEU A 75 0.78 28.53 18.20
N ALA A 76 -0.31 28.84 17.49
CA ALA A 76 -0.47 28.40 16.11
C ALA A 76 0.70 28.87 15.23
N ARG A 77 1.11 30.14 15.31
CA ARG A 77 2.27 30.67 14.57
C ARG A 77 3.57 29.99 14.96
N GLN A 78 3.76 29.68 16.24
CA GLN A 78 4.95 29.00 16.74
C GLN A 78 5.04 27.55 16.23
N PHE A 79 3.94 26.82 16.25
CA PHE A 79 3.91 25.39 15.93
C PHE A 79 3.62 25.10 14.46
N GLU A 80 3.10 26.05 13.68
CA GLU A 80 2.77 25.86 12.26
C GLU A 80 3.94 25.35 11.40
N PRO A 81 5.17 25.88 11.49
CA PRO A 81 6.30 25.36 10.72
C PRO A 81 6.61 23.89 11.07
N ARG A 82 6.49 23.53 12.35
CA ARG A 82 6.76 22.17 12.85
C ARG A 82 5.65 21.19 12.46
N LEU A 83 4.39 21.62 12.52
CA LEU A 83 3.24 20.84 12.06
C LEU A 83 3.32 20.59 10.54
N LYS A 84 3.76 21.58 9.75
CA LYS A 84 4.00 21.42 8.30
C LYS A 84 5.17 20.51 7.98
N ALA A 85 6.27 20.61 8.74
CA ALA A 85 7.48 19.82 8.53
C ALA A 85 7.41 18.38 9.08
N CYS A 86 6.37 18.07 9.86
CA CYS A 86 6.12 16.73 10.35
C CYS A 86 6.04 15.74 9.16
N GLN A 87 6.40 14.47 9.36
CA GLN A 87 6.29 13.39 8.37
C GLN A 87 5.72 12.09 8.96
N THR A 88 5.58 12.01 10.28
CA THR A 88 5.07 10.80 10.96
C THR A 88 4.05 11.14 12.04
N LEU A 89 3.19 10.17 12.40
CA LEU A 89 2.22 10.34 13.49
C LEU A 89 2.91 10.53 14.84
N GLU A 90 4.04 9.86 15.07
CA GLU A 90 4.83 9.98 16.29
C GLU A 90 5.38 11.40 16.50
N GLN A 91 5.89 12.03 15.44
CA GLN A 91 6.30 13.43 15.48
C GLN A 91 5.11 14.36 15.80
N LEU A 92 3.94 14.05 15.23
CA LEU A 92 2.72 14.82 15.49
C LEU A 92 2.25 14.69 16.93
N GLU A 93 2.30 13.49 17.51
CA GLU A 93 1.96 13.23 18.91
C GLU A 93 2.93 13.95 19.86
N GLY A 94 4.22 13.99 19.54
CA GLY A 94 5.20 14.78 20.27
C GLY A 94 4.86 16.28 20.28
N ILE A 95 4.55 16.84 19.10
CA ILE A 95 4.13 18.24 18.95
C ILE A 95 2.83 18.52 19.72
N GLU A 96 1.85 17.60 19.65
CA GLU A 96 0.60 17.70 20.41
C GLU A 96 0.86 17.76 21.93
N GLY A 97 1.78 16.93 22.44
CA GLY A 97 2.19 16.92 23.84
C GLY A 97 2.81 18.26 24.29
N GLU A 98 3.65 18.85 23.45
CA GLU A 98 4.23 20.18 23.70
C GLU A 98 3.17 21.28 23.70
N ILE A 99 2.27 21.27 22.72
CA ILE A 99 1.12 22.20 22.64
C ILE A 99 0.26 22.09 23.90
N ARG A 100 -0.06 20.86 24.32
CA ARG A 100 -0.86 20.60 25.51
C ARG A 100 -0.20 21.18 26.76
N THR A 101 1.11 20.99 26.89
CA THR A 101 1.90 21.55 28.00
C THR A 101 1.94 23.08 27.95
N ALA A 102 2.08 23.67 26.77
CA ALA A 102 2.04 25.12 26.60
C ALA A 102 0.68 25.70 27.01
N LEU A 103 -0.42 25.09 26.57
CA LEU A 103 -1.80 25.51 26.89
C LEU A 103 -2.16 25.37 28.37
N THR A 104 -1.73 24.28 29.02
CA THR A 104 -1.96 24.10 30.47
C THR A 104 -1.07 25.00 31.32
N GLY A 105 0.15 25.30 30.84
CA GLY A 105 1.04 26.27 31.46
C GLY A 105 0.56 27.72 31.35
N THR A 106 -0.16 28.09 30.28
CA THR A 106 -0.71 29.46 30.12
C THR A 106 -1.87 29.75 31.07
N LYS A 107 -2.63 28.74 31.49
CA LYS A 107 -3.78 28.89 32.40
C LYS A 107 -3.44 29.20 33.86
N ARG A 108 -2.15 29.21 34.24
CA ARG A 108 -1.67 29.44 35.62
C ARG A 108 -1.19 30.88 35.90
N ARG A 109 -1.49 31.85 35.04
CA ARG A 109 -1.21 33.28 35.29
C ARG A 109 -2.47 34.10 35.28
#